data_AF-A0A7L5UJQ5-F1
#
_entry.id   AF-A0A7L5UJQ5-F1
#
_cell.length_a   1.000
_cell.length_b   1.000
_cell.length_c   1.000
_cell.angle_alpha   90.00
_cell.angle_beta   90.00
_cell.angle_gamma   90.00
#
_symmetry.space_group_name_H-M   'P 1'
#
loop_
_entity.id
_entity.type
_entity.pdbx_description
1 polymer ?
#
loop_
_entity_poly.entity_id
_entity_poly.type
_entity_poly.pdbx_seq_one_letter_code
_entity_poly.pdbx_strand_id
1 'polypeptide(L)'
;MGWAHEVHKLNDALDRLQKKYPTIYWKGDWDDEMPVDDSDFQVVLEFRQKLQGNVKEYHLPGIDNQDVYEFVSKFPFIEAVRNNFGITYTQARMLIEKNTRLHKHYRSKRTQLSQIAMFDQEAKKVKFFNSMAQASNYIGVSRSAVKMRVQKRHGAPPISDRYQVKRRLWYYVDGGFD
;
A
#
# COMPACT_ATOMS: atom_id res chain seq x y z
N MET A 1 6.34 -17.83 -29.49
CA MET A 1 7.38 -18.18 -28.50
C MET A 1 6.73 -18.29 -27.14
N GLY A 2 7.04 -19.31 -26.35
CA GLY A 2 6.39 -19.54 -25.04
C GLY A 2 6.98 -18.68 -23.92
N TRP A 3 6.17 -18.39 -22.90
CA TRP A 3 6.52 -17.58 -21.73
C TRP A 3 7.84 -17.97 -21.04
N ALA A 4 8.18 -19.26 -21.02
CA ALA A 4 9.43 -19.75 -20.41
C ALA A 4 10.69 -19.19 -21.07
N HIS A 5 10.67 -18.98 -22.39
CA HIS A 5 11.79 -18.41 -23.15
C HIS A 5 12.00 -16.93 -22.84
N GLU A 6 10.91 -16.19 -22.63
CA GLU A 6 10.97 -14.75 -22.32
C GLU A 6 11.45 -14.50 -20.89
N VAL A 7 11.06 -15.36 -19.94
CA VAL A 7 11.54 -15.30 -18.55
C VAL A 7 13.04 -15.60 -18.45
N HIS A 8 13.54 -16.56 -19.23
CA HIS A 8 14.99 -16.84 -19.26
C HIS A 8 15.79 -15.63 -19.76
N LYS A 9 15.34 -15.02 -20.86
CA LYS A 9 15.96 -13.79 -21.39
C LYS A 9 15.95 -12.63 -20.39
N LEU A 10 14.86 -12.48 -19.64
CA LEU A 10 14.77 -11.46 -18.59
C LEU A 10 15.79 -11.71 -17.48
N ASN A 11 15.90 -12.94 -16.97
CA ASN A 11 16.84 -13.26 -15.89
C ASN A 11 18.29 -13.00 -16.33
N ASP A 12 18.64 -13.41 -17.55
CA ASP A 12 19.97 -13.16 -18.11
C ASP A 12 20.28 -11.66 -18.23
N ALA A 13 19.29 -10.86 -18.63
CA ALA A 13 19.42 -9.40 -18.71
C ALA A 13 19.55 -8.77 -17.31
N LEU A 14 18.79 -9.23 -16.33
CA LEU A 14 18.87 -8.77 -14.94
C LEU A 14 20.25 -9.06 -14.32
N ASP A 15 20.79 -10.26 -14.54
CA ASP A 15 22.13 -10.63 -14.07
C ASP A 15 23.22 -9.75 -14.68
N ARG A 16 23.09 -9.39 -15.97
CA ARG A 16 24.02 -8.48 -16.64
C ARG A 16 23.88 -7.04 -16.14
N LEU A 17 22.65 -6.55 -15.95
CA LEU A 17 22.40 -5.22 -15.41
C LEU A 17 22.90 -5.08 -13.96
N GLN A 18 22.74 -6.12 -13.14
CA GLN A 18 23.28 -6.14 -11.78
C GLN A 18 24.81 -6.00 -11.77
N LYS A 19 25.49 -6.66 -12.72
CA LYS A 19 26.96 -6.57 -12.86
C LYS A 19 27.40 -5.22 -13.41
N LYS A 20 26.65 -4.65 -14.37
CA LYS A 20 27.01 -3.42 -15.09
C LYS A 20 26.67 -2.16 -14.29
N TYR A 21 25.57 -2.17 -13.55
CA TYR A 21 25.04 -1.03 -12.79
C TYR A 21 24.68 -1.39 -11.36
N PRO A 22 25.59 -1.94 -10.54
CA PRO A 22 25.26 -2.47 -9.22
C PRO A 22 24.63 -1.42 -8.29
N THR A 23 25.14 -0.18 -8.31
CA THR A 23 24.65 0.92 -7.48
C THR A 23 23.22 1.34 -7.83
N ILE A 24 22.87 1.34 -9.13
CA ILE A 24 21.53 1.67 -9.62
C ILE A 24 20.58 0.50 -9.39
N TYR A 25 21.05 -0.73 -9.67
CA TYR A 25 20.28 -1.96 -9.54
C TYR A 25 19.70 -2.13 -8.13
N TRP A 26 20.50 -1.90 -7.10
CA TRP A 26 20.09 -2.05 -5.69
C TRP A 26 19.17 -0.94 -5.15
N LYS A 27 19.07 0.21 -5.82
CA LYS A 27 18.14 1.29 -5.43
C LYS A 27 16.68 0.95 -5.73
N GLY A 28 16.43 0.09 -6.73
CA GLY A 28 15.10 -0.40 -7.08
C GLY A 28 14.22 0.56 -7.91
N ASP A 29 14.70 1.76 -8.22
CA ASP A 29 14.04 2.72 -9.12
C ASP A 29 14.94 2.95 -10.35
N TRP A 30 14.70 2.18 -11.42
CA TRP A 30 15.62 2.05 -12.54
C TRP A 30 15.34 3.03 -13.67
N ASP A 31 14.12 3.56 -13.74
CA ASP A 31 13.58 4.19 -14.95
C ASP A 31 14.20 5.55 -15.25
N ASP A 32 14.71 6.23 -14.23
CA ASP A 32 15.36 7.55 -14.35
C ASP A 32 16.90 7.49 -14.36
N GLU A 33 17.48 6.36 -13.96
CA GLU A 33 18.93 6.21 -13.78
C GLU A 33 19.58 5.23 -14.77
N MET A 34 18.84 4.26 -15.33
CA MET A 34 19.40 3.32 -16.31
C MET A 34 19.46 3.92 -17.72
N PRO A 35 20.56 3.73 -18.47
CA PRO A 35 20.64 4.17 -19.86
C PRO A 35 19.56 3.50 -20.70
N VAL A 36 18.66 4.30 -21.27
CA VAL A 36 17.52 3.83 -22.06
C VAL A 36 17.99 3.07 -23.31
N ASP A 37 19.18 3.34 -23.83
CA ASP A 37 19.78 2.65 -24.98
C ASP A 37 20.49 1.34 -24.63
N ASP A 38 20.56 0.96 -23.34
CA ASP A 38 21.16 -0.31 -22.93
C ASP A 38 20.29 -1.50 -23.40
N SER A 39 20.90 -2.44 -24.13
CA SER A 39 20.18 -3.56 -24.73
C SER A 39 19.58 -4.51 -23.70
N ASP A 40 20.17 -4.66 -22.51
CA ASP A 40 19.60 -5.48 -21.44
C ASP A 40 18.47 -4.73 -20.73
N PHE A 41 18.58 -3.40 -20.58
CA PHE A 41 17.49 -2.60 -20.04
C PHE A 41 16.27 -2.55 -21.00
N GLN A 42 16.51 -2.53 -22.32
CA GLN A 42 15.45 -2.67 -23.32
C GLN A 42 14.70 -4.00 -23.20
N VAL A 43 15.39 -5.12 -22.90
CA VAL A 43 14.71 -6.40 -22.60
C VAL A 43 13.80 -6.29 -21.38
N VAL A 44 14.22 -5.56 -20.33
CA VAL A 44 13.39 -5.30 -19.15
C VAL A 44 12.17 -4.44 -19.52
N LEU A 45 12.36 -3.38 -20.30
CA LEU A 45 11.28 -2.50 -20.75
C LEU A 45 10.27 -3.23 -21.65
N GLU A 46 10.74 -4.02 -22.61
CA GLU A 46 9.90 -4.86 -23.47
C GLU A 46 9.15 -5.91 -22.66
N PHE A 47 9.79 -6.57 -21.69
CA PHE A 47 9.13 -7.51 -20.80
C PHE A 47 8.08 -6.82 -19.93
N ARG A 48 8.36 -5.61 -19.43
CA ARG A 48 7.40 -4.77 -18.70
C ARG A 48 6.26 -4.30 -19.58
N GLN A 49 6.50 -3.92 -20.83
CA GLN A 49 5.46 -3.55 -21.80
C GLN A 49 4.61 -4.75 -22.18
N LYS A 50 5.20 -5.94 -22.33
CA LYS A 50 4.47 -7.21 -22.51
C LYS A 50 3.67 -7.58 -21.28
N LEU A 51 4.17 -7.32 -20.07
CA LEU A 51 3.40 -7.43 -18.84
C LEU A 51 2.27 -6.40 -18.83
N GLN A 52 2.51 -5.13 -19.17
CA GLN A 52 1.49 -4.09 -19.22
C GLN A 52 0.42 -4.37 -20.29
N GLY A 53 0.81 -4.99 -21.42
CA GLY A 53 -0.10 -5.49 -22.47
C GLY A 53 -0.76 -6.83 -22.15
N ASN A 54 -0.24 -7.60 -21.18
CA ASN A 54 -0.76 -8.91 -20.75
C ASN A 54 -1.02 -9.00 -19.23
N VAL A 55 -1.31 -7.90 -18.53
CA VAL A 55 -1.93 -7.99 -17.21
C VAL A 55 -3.38 -8.36 -17.48
N LYS A 56 -3.62 -9.63 -17.83
CA LYS A 56 -4.88 -10.25 -17.49
C LYS A 56 -4.97 -10.06 -16.00
N GLU A 57 -5.86 -9.16 -15.58
CA GLU A 57 -6.17 -9.00 -14.16
C GLU A 57 -6.42 -10.42 -13.63
N TYR A 58 -5.92 -10.73 -12.44
CA TYR A 58 -6.26 -12.01 -11.87
C TYR A 58 -7.76 -12.00 -11.63
N HIS A 59 -8.49 -12.83 -12.37
CA HIS A 59 -9.93 -12.98 -12.27
C HIS A 59 -10.23 -14.30 -11.58
N LEU A 60 -11.10 -14.25 -10.58
CA LEU A 60 -11.74 -15.44 -10.06
C LEU A 60 -13.11 -15.58 -10.75
N PRO A 61 -13.45 -16.75 -11.30
CA PRO A 61 -14.77 -16.97 -11.86
C PRO A 61 -15.87 -16.60 -10.84
N GLY A 62 -16.81 -15.75 -11.26
CA GLY A 62 -17.92 -15.30 -10.42
C GLY A 62 -17.62 -14.14 -9.46
N ILE A 63 -16.42 -13.54 -9.51
CA ILE A 63 -16.06 -12.36 -8.72
C ILE A 63 -15.60 -11.24 -9.64
N ASP A 64 -16.33 -10.12 -9.64
CA ASP A 64 -15.96 -8.92 -10.38
C ASP A 64 -14.86 -8.14 -9.64
N ASN A 65 -13.82 -7.72 -10.36
CA ASN A 65 -12.75 -6.89 -9.80
C ASN A 65 -13.26 -5.52 -9.33
N GLN A 66 -14.35 -5.01 -9.91
CA GLN A 66 -15.00 -3.78 -9.46
C GLN A 66 -15.65 -3.95 -8.08
N ASP A 67 -16.30 -5.09 -7.82
CA ASP A 67 -16.86 -5.38 -6.49
C ASP A 67 -15.74 -5.45 -5.44
N VAL A 68 -14.62 -6.08 -5.79
CA VAL A 68 -13.42 -6.12 -4.93
C VAL A 68 -12.88 -4.71 -4.70
N TYR A 69 -12.87 -3.85 -5.72
CA TYR A 69 -12.43 -2.45 -5.61
C TYR A 69 -13.28 -1.65 -4.64
N GLU A 70 -14.61 -1.75 -4.78
CA GLU A 70 -15.57 -1.07 -3.92
C GLU A 70 -15.48 -1.56 -2.48
N PHE A 71 -15.31 -2.86 -2.28
CA PHE A 71 -15.13 -3.43 -0.95
C PHE A 71 -13.82 -2.97 -0.30
N VAL A 72 -12.69 -3.04 -1.01
CA VAL A 72 -11.37 -2.58 -0.53
C VAL A 72 -11.37 -1.09 -0.21
N SER A 73 -12.20 -0.29 -0.89
CA SER A 73 -12.36 1.14 -0.58
C SER A 73 -12.84 1.40 0.85
N LYS A 74 -13.61 0.46 1.42
CA LYS A 74 -14.17 0.51 2.76
C LYS A 74 -13.32 -0.29 3.75
N PHE A 75 -12.88 -1.49 3.35
CA PHE A 75 -12.19 -2.45 4.20
C PHE A 75 -10.93 -3.00 3.50
N PRO A 76 -9.81 -2.26 3.49
CA PRO A 76 -8.58 -2.66 2.81
C PRO A 76 -7.78 -3.69 3.62
N PHE A 77 -8.41 -4.82 3.95
CA PHE A 77 -7.81 -5.94 4.67
C PHE A 77 -8.03 -7.23 3.89
N ILE A 78 -6.96 -7.98 3.63
CA ILE A 78 -7.04 -9.25 2.88
C ILE A 78 -8.01 -10.22 3.55
N GLU A 79 -8.02 -10.27 4.88
CA GLU A 79 -8.94 -11.11 5.66
C GLU A 79 -10.42 -10.72 5.47
N ALA A 80 -10.71 -9.42 5.36
CA ALA A 80 -12.06 -8.94 5.13
C ALA A 80 -12.51 -9.28 3.70
N VAL A 81 -11.62 -9.14 2.71
CA VAL A 81 -11.87 -9.55 1.31
C VAL A 81 -12.11 -11.05 1.25
N ARG A 82 -11.26 -11.85 1.91
CA ARG A 82 -11.42 -13.31 2.02
C ARG A 82 -12.81 -13.70 2.50
N ASN A 83 -13.22 -13.15 3.64
CA ASN A 83 -14.50 -13.49 4.26
C ASN A 83 -15.70 -12.98 3.43
N ASN A 84 -15.60 -11.79 2.83
CA ASN A 84 -16.68 -11.21 2.04
C ASN A 84 -16.95 -12.01 0.75
N PHE A 85 -15.88 -12.43 0.06
CA PHE A 85 -16.01 -13.13 -1.22
C PHE A 85 -16.00 -14.66 -1.09
N GLY A 86 -15.90 -15.21 0.12
CA GLY A 86 -15.92 -16.66 0.36
C GLY A 86 -14.75 -17.40 -0.30
N ILE A 87 -13.60 -16.74 -0.43
CA ILE A 87 -12.40 -17.27 -1.10
C ILE A 87 -11.30 -17.63 -0.10
N THR A 88 -10.24 -18.27 -0.57
CA THR A 88 -9.04 -18.52 0.27
C THR A 88 -8.21 -17.25 0.46
N TYR A 89 -7.37 -17.22 1.50
CA TYR A 89 -6.44 -16.11 1.73
C TYR A 89 -5.50 -15.89 0.54
N THR A 90 -4.99 -16.98 -0.07
CA THR A 90 -4.13 -16.93 -1.25
C THR A 90 -4.85 -16.31 -2.44
N GLN A 91 -6.11 -16.69 -2.69
CA GLN A 91 -6.94 -16.11 -3.76
C GLN A 91 -7.21 -14.62 -3.53
N ALA A 92 -7.58 -14.22 -2.31
CA ALA A 92 -7.77 -12.81 -1.95
C ALA A 92 -6.49 -11.99 -2.15
N ARG A 93 -5.35 -12.55 -1.76
CA ARG A 93 -4.04 -11.94 -1.97
C ARG A 93 -3.73 -11.79 -3.46
N MET A 94 -3.98 -12.81 -4.26
CA MET A 94 -3.76 -12.76 -5.71
C MET A 94 -4.66 -11.73 -6.42
N LEU A 95 -5.95 -11.66 -6.08
CA LEU A 95 -6.87 -10.62 -6.59
C LEU A 95 -6.31 -9.22 -6.36
N ILE A 96 -5.81 -8.96 -5.15
CA ILE A 96 -5.32 -7.64 -4.77
C ILE A 96 -3.93 -7.35 -5.34
N GLU A 97 -3.01 -8.32 -5.32
CA GLU A 97 -1.59 -8.09 -5.67
C GLU A 97 -1.32 -8.18 -7.17
N LYS A 98 -2.09 -8.98 -7.92
CA LYS A 98 -1.86 -9.20 -9.35
C LYS A 98 -2.67 -8.26 -10.24
N ASN A 99 -3.68 -7.58 -9.71
CA ASN A 99 -4.33 -6.48 -10.39
C ASN A 99 -3.67 -5.16 -9.94
N THR A 100 -2.94 -4.50 -10.84
CA THR A 100 -2.16 -3.28 -10.53
C THR A 100 -3.01 -2.14 -9.99
N ARG A 101 -4.23 -1.96 -10.52
CA ARG A 101 -5.15 -0.90 -10.08
C ARG A 101 -5.66 -1.18 -8.67
N LEU A 102 -6.12 -2.41 -8.43
CA LEU A 102 -6.54 -2.87 -7.10
C LEU A 102 -5.38 -2.79 -6.10
N HIS A 103 -4.17 -3.18 -6.50
CA HIS A 103 -3.01 -3.15 -5.62
C HIS A 103 -2.67 -1.72 -5.18
N LYS A 104 -2.62 -0.79 -6.13
CA LYS A 104 -2.34 0.63 -5.86
C LYS A 104 -3.42 1.23 -4.96
N HIS A 105 -4.69 0.92 -5.23
CA HIS A 105 -5.82 1.36 -4.43
C HIS A 105 -5.78 0.80 -3.01
N TYR A 106 -5.59 -0.51 -2.87
CA TYR A 106 -5.43 -1.20 -1.60
C TYR A 106 -4.30 -0.60 -0.76
N ARG A 107 -3.12 -0.38 -1.34
CA ARG A 107 -1.99 0.27 -0.65
C ARG A 107 -2.34 1.68 -0.20
N SER A 108 -2.93 2.48 -1.08
CA SER A 108 -3.36 3.85 -0.76
C SER A 108 -4.32 3.87 0.42
N LYS A 109 -5.34 3.01 0.40
CA LYS A 109 -6.33 2.89 1.48
C LYS A 109 -5.73 2.38 2.78
N ARG A 110 -4.85 1.39 2.74
CA ARG A 110 -4.11 0.94 3.94
C ARG A 110 -3.25 2.04 4.54
N THR A 111 -2.53 2.77 3.71
CA THR A 111 -1.72 3.92 4.15
C THR A 111 -2.61 4.97 4.80
N GLN A 112 -3.74 5.31 4.16
CA GLN A 112 -4.72 6.25 4.71
C GLN A 112 -5.23 5.79 6.09
N LEU A 113 -5.69 4.55 6.23
CA LEU A 113 -6.22 4.05 7.51
C LEU A 113 -5.14 3.88 8.61
N SER A 114 -3.86 3.81 8.22
CA SER A 114 -2.73 3.80 9.14
C SER A 114 -2.37 5.17 9.71
N GLN A 115 -2.89 6.26 9.12
CA GLN A 115 -2.69 7.63 9.60
C GLN A 115 -3.24 7.82 11.02
N ILE A 116 -2.78 8.88 11.65
CA ILE A 116 -3.22 9.28 12.99
C ILE A 116 -4.23 10.41 12.81
N ALA A 117 -5.44 10.18 13.29
CA ALA A 117 -6.42 11.23 13.48
C ALA A 117 -6.13 11.91 14.82
N MET A 118 -6.16 13.23 14.82
CA MET A 118 -5.98 14.06 16.01
C MET A 118 -7.10 15.07 16.09
N PHE A 119 -7.80 15.09 17.21
CA PHE A 119 -8.81 16.09 17.48
C PHE A 119 -8.24 17.18 18.37
N ASP A 120 -8.35 18.42 17.90
CA ASP A 120 -8.03 19.63 18.65
C ASP A 120 -9.30 20.12 19.35
N GLN A 121 -9.34 19.98 20.68
CA GLN A 121 -10.53 20.29 21.48
C GLN A 121 -10.85 21.79 21.50
N GLU A 122 -9.84 22.65 21.36
CA GLU A 122 -10.00 24.11 21.32
C GLU A 122 -10.52 24.55 19.95
N ALA A 123 -9.87 24.09 18.88
CA ALA A 123 -10.23 24.48 17.52
C ALA A 123 -11.45 23.74 16.97
N LYS A 124 -11.92 22.67 17.64
CA LYS A 124 -12.96 21.74 17.19
C LYS A 124 -12.69 21.19 15.78
N LYS A 125 -11.43 20.85 15.51
CA LYS A 125 -10.97 20.40 14.18
C LYS A 125 -10.19 19.09 14.28
N VAL A 126 -10.35 18.25 13.26
CA VAL A 126 -9.56 17.03 13.09
C VAL A 126 -8.42 17.26 12.11
N LYS A 127 -7.21 16.82 12.49
CA LYS A 127 -6.04 16.77 11.62
C LYS A 127 -5.61 15.32 11.42
N PHE A 128 -5.05 15.02 10.24
CA PHE A 128 -4.51 13.70 9.92
C PHE A 128 -3.00 13.77 9.71
N PHE A 129 -2.27 12.84 10.32
CA PHE A 129 -0.81 12.76 10.23
C PHE A 129 -0.38 11.43 9.63
N ASN A 130 0.61 11.46 8.74
CA ASN A 130 1.12 10.26 8.06
C ASN A 130 1.95 9.36 8.97
N SER A 131 2.44 9.88 10.09
CA SER A 131 3.27 9.11 11.02
C SER A 131 3.13 9.59 12.46
N MET A 132 3.50 8.70 13.39
CA MET A 132 3.62 9.06 14.82
C MET A 132 4.65 10.15 15.06
N ALA A 133 5.69 10.24 14.22
CA ALA A 133 6.70 11.29 14.31
C ALA A 133 6.14 12.67 13.96
N GLN A 134 5.30 12.75 12.92
CA GLN A 134 4.65 14.02 12.58
C GLN A 134 3.67 14.45 13.68
N ALA A 135 2.86 13.53 14.19
CA ALA A 135 1.92 13.81 15.28
C ALA A 135 2.66 14.22 16.58
N SER A 136 3.75 13.54 16.91
CA SER A 136 4.55 13.83 18.11
C SER A 136 5.18 15.21 18.05
N ASN A 137 5.78 15.57 16.90
CA ASN A 137 6.41 16.87 16.70
C ASN A 137 5.39 18.01 16.73
N TYR A 138 4.17 17.76 16.23
CA TYR A 138 3.11 18.75 16.24
C TYR A 138 2.59 19.07 17.65
N ILE A 139 2.43 18.06 18.51
CA ILE A 139 1.89 18.25 19.88
C ILE A 139 3.01 18.55 20.91
N GLY A 140 4.26 18.23 20.61
CA GLY A 140 5.38 18.36 21.56
C GLY A 140 5.44 17.22 22.59
N VAL A 141 5.04 16.01 22.20
CA VAL A 141 5.08 14.80 23.07
C VAL A 141 6.01 13.74 22.48
N SER A 142 6.38 12.72 23.25
CA SER A 142 7.21 11.62 22.73
C SER A 142 6.44 10.73 21.74
N ARG A 143 7.15 10.14 20.77
CA ARG A 143 6.58 9.14 19.84
C ARG A 143 5.96 7.95 20.58
N SER A 144 6.56 7.54 21.69
CA SER A 144 6.06 6.44 22.53
C SER A 144 4.71 6.78 23.16
N ALA A 145 4.51 8.03 23.61
CA ALA A 145 3.22 8.48 24.11
C ALA A 145 2.15 8.38 23.03
N VAL A 146 2.41 8.86 21.81
CA VAL A 146 1.50 8.71 20.67
C VAL A 146 1.18 7.24 20.41
N LYS A 147 2.20 6.38 20.34
CA LYS A 147 2.06 4.93 20.11
C LYS A 147 1.11 4.28 21.12
N MET A 148 1.32 4.54 22.41
CA MET A 148 0.48 3.99 23.49
C MET A 148 -0.99 4.40 23.37
N ARG A 149 -1.29 5.57 22.80
CA ARG A 149 -2.66 6.06 22.64
C ARG A 149 -3.32 5.48 21.39
N VAL A 150 -2.66 5.54 20.24
CA VAL A 150 -3.23 5.06 18.97
C VAL A 150 -3.37 3.54 18.87
N GLN A 151 -2.76 2.78 19.79
CA GLN A 151 -2.97 1.34 19.94
C GLN A 151 -4.30 0.99 20.63
N LYS A 152 -4.88 1.90 21.40
CA LYS A 152 -6.20 1.68 22.01
C LYS A 152 -7.25 1.70 20.91
N ARG A 153 -8.05 0.62 20.86
CA ARG A 153 -9.11 0.44 19.85
C ARG A 153 -10.34 1.28 20.16
N HIS A 154 -10.74 1.34 21.43
CA HIS A 154 -11.95 2.00 21.88
C HIS A 154 -11.62 3.20 22.76
N GLY A 155 -12.35 4.29 22.55
CA GLY A 155 -12.14 5.60 23.16
C GLY A 155 -11.07 6.42 22.44
N ALA A 156 -11.24 7.74 22.47
CA ALA A 156 -10.25 8.70 22.04
C ALA A 156 -9.39 9.13 23.23
N PRO A 157 -8.29 8.42 23.55
CA PRO A 157 -7.51 8.76 24.72
C PRO A 157 -6.93 10.18 24.58
N PRO A 158 -7.10 11.04 25.58
CA PRO A 158 -6.39 12.30 25.62
C PRO A 158 -4.89 12.02 25.63
N ILE A 159 -4.16 12.79 24.82
CA ILE A 159 -2.69 12.78 24.81
C ILE A 159 -2.13 14.03 25.49
N SER A 160 -2.94 15.08 25.57
CA SER A 160 -2.76 16.25 26.42
C SER A 160 -4.14 16.82 26.76
N ASP A 161 -4.18 17.91 27.53
CA ASP A 161 -5.41 18.62 27.86
C ASP A 161 -6.17 19.13 26.62
N ARG A 162 -5.43 19.44 25.55
CA ARG A 162 -5.96 19.98 24.30
C ARG A 162 -6.26 18.92 23.24
N TYR A 163 -5.52 17.82 23.20
CA TYR A 163 -5.54 16.90 22.06
C TYR A 163 -5.97 15.49 22.43
N GLN A 164 -6.78 14.90 21.56
CA GLN A 164 -7.04 13.47 21.53
C GLN A 164 -6.46 12.86 20.26
N VAL A 165 -6.01 11.61 20.32
CA VAL A 165 -5.47 10.91 19.14
C VAL A 165 -6.02 9.49 19.04
N LYS A 166 -6.24 9.05 17.80
CA LYS A 166 -6.61 7.66 17.47
C LYS A 166 -6.09 7.30 16.08
N ARG A 167 -6.02 5.99 15.75
CA ARG A 167 -5.80 5.60 14.34
C ARG A 167 -6.99 6.03 13.50
N ARG A 168 -6.72 6.48 12.27
CA ARG A 168 -7.75 6.87 11.30
C ARG A 168 -8.73 5.72 11.02
N LEU A 169 -8.26 4.48 11.05
CA LEU A 169 -9.12 3.29 11.04
C LEU A 169 -10.21 3.36 12.12
N TRP A 170 -9.82 3.49 13.38
CA TRP A 170 -10.76 3.52 14.51
C TRP A 170 -11.62 4.77 14.48
N TYR A 171 -11.09 5.89 13.96
CA TYR A 171 -11.89 7.11 13.77
C TYR A 171 -13.10 6.85 12.90
N TYR A 172 -12.92 6.14 11.79
CA TYR A 172 -14.04 5.78 10.91
C TYR A 172 -14.93 4.70 11.49
N VAL A 173 -14.36 3.69 12.14
CA VAL A 173 -15.14 2.58 12.72
C VAL A 173 -16.05 3.08 13.84
N ASP A 174 -15.58 4.01 14.67
CA ASP A 174 -16.36 4.54 15.80
C ASP A 174 -17.22 5.76 15.42
N GLY A 175 -17.18 6.21 14.16
CA GLY A 175 -17.94 7.37 13.70
C GLY A 175 -17.40 8.74 14.15
N GLY A 176 -16.25 8.80 14.82
CA GLY A 176 -15.69 10.06 15.31
C GLY A 176 -14.69 9.89 16.45
N PHE A 177 -14.60 10.92 17.30
CA PHE A 177 -13.87 10.91 18.58
C PHE A 177 -14.81 10.69 19.78
N ASP A 178 -16.11 10.53 19.52
CA ASP A 178 -17.19 10.44 20.52
C ASP A 178 -17.33 9.04 21.14
#